data_AF-A0A7S2JSR8-F1
#
_entry.id   AF-A0A7S2JSR8-F1
#
_cell.length_a   1.000
_cell.length_b   1.000
_cell.length_c   1.000
_cell.angle_alpha   90.00
_cell.angle_beta   90.00
_cell.angle_gamma   90.00
#
_symmetry.space_group_name_H-M   'P 1'
#
loop_
_entity.id
_entity.type
_entity.pdbx_description
1 polymer ?
#
loop_
_entity_poly.entity_id
_entity_poly.type
_entity_poly.pdbx_seq_one_letter_code
_entity_poly.pdbx_strand_id
1 'polypeptide(L)'
;VTADAASLYARAGGAYPLALFADRLVDALLADERVGVPVDGQKRNEASLKYLFTEVVCSVAGGQEVVTATLLPDTRLLLPARKMFFLLEAAKAASDHLESADLRAELLRRLGDAEALIIDPARSASIPQKLLDRRRKVVELGERIGVPILYVPRGGVVALDFGASPAQREAMRAGLVELGLQSVERSRVKTAAEAAAGSMLSSAVISARYASLGSFVAARKRVHGDPRTLYGRGGGVFGLAKLTDRLMDVWMADAHLNANDMVARWHESQQKCGFKFLVTQIFGYLTGGPQRYTGQPMDAAHKHLGINCFQWEAFMQGVGKVFRELRIDAATQQDLTKIIASFKDEVVVREGERTPADPGLCKKAPGGSSLYAHAGGVYPLAHFVDLLVEGALDRRGAVRIPIDPSGKRTHAGLKYLVTELVCSGAGGPEVVTSRGFDDAKLGVPVEDWPSFVQMASDTAQRIWPLSAAVQQGLLAMLEDQKPELCIGLVAGDDAPAEAGRRALLQAGFGLFEVGAALDRCSGDCEHAMELLASGWAPPAPATPSA
;
A
#
# COMPACT_ATOMS: atom_id res chain seq x y z
N VAL A 1 9.23 -4.22 26.83
CA VAL A 1 10.70 -4.05 26.70
C VAL A 1 10.88 -3.03 25.58
N THR A 2 11.66 -1.98 25.74
CA THR A 2 11.82 -0.89 24.76
C THR A 2 12.80 -1.28 23.66
N ALA A 3 12.60 -0.84 22.41
CA ALA A 3 13.60 -1.02 21.37
C ALA A 3 14.86 -0.29 21.84
N ASP A 4 16.00 -0.99 21.87
CA ASP A 4 17.26 -0.38 22.26
C ASP A 4 17.56 0.74 21.25
N ALA A 5 17.72 1.97 21.73
CA ALA A 5 18.00 3.14 20.88
C ALA A 5 19.33 2.99 20.12
N ALA A 6 20.19 2.03 20.52
CA ALA A 6 21.41 1.65 19.82
C ALA A 6 21.22 0.58 18.73
N SER A 7 20.03 -0.02 18.60
CA SER A 7 19.79 -1.12 17.65
C SER A 7 19.99 -0.68 16.19
N LEU A 8 20.44 -1.62 15.34
CA LEU A 8 20.53 -1.41 13.89
C LEU A 8 19.16 -1.01 13.32
N TYR A 9 18.08 -1.57 13.86
CA TYR A 9 16.70 -1.25 13.50
C TYR A 9 16.40 0.23 13.69
N ALA A 10 16.69 0.79 14.87
CA ALA A 10 16.48 2.22 15.14
C ALA A 10 17.36 3.10 14.24
N ARG A 11 18.63 2.74 14.09
CA ARG A 11 19.60 3.49 13.27
C ARG A 11 19.29 3.43 11.77
N ALA A 12 18.62 2.38 11.31
CA ALA A 12 18.17 2.24 9.92
C ALA A 12 16.88 3.02 9.64
N GLY A 13 16.25 3.67 10.63
CA GLY A 13 14.98 4.38 10.48
C GLY A 13 13.74 3.53 10.74
N GLY A 14 13.89 2.38 11.41
CA GLY A 14 12.81 1.48 11.80
C GLY A 14 12.32 0.57 10.67
N ALA A 15 11.07 0.09 10.79
CA ALA A 15 10.52 -0.91 9.88
C ALA A 15 10.44 -0.44 8.43
N TYR A 16 10.24 0.87 8.18
CA TYR A 16 9.98 1.35 6.82
C TYR A 16 11.17 1.19 5.87
N PRO A 17 12.39 1.69 6.18
CA PRO A 17 13.55 1.46 5.33
C PRO A 17 13.93 -0.03 5.21
N LEU A 18 13.66 -0.83 6.23
CA LEU A 18 13.91 -2.27 6.22
C LEU A 18 12.88 -3.04 5.38
N ALA A 19 11.63 -2.59 5.33
CA ALA A 19 10.59 -3.14 4.47
C ALA A 19 10.88 -2.83 2.99
N LEU A 20 11.32 -1.61 2.67
CA LEU A 20 11.76 -1.25 1.31
C LEU A 20 12.96 -2.09 0.86
N PHE A 21 13.92 -2.33 1.76
CA PHE A 21 15.03 -3.25 1.55
C PHE A 21 14.54 -4.67 1.26
N ALA A 22 13.65 -5.21 2.10
CA ALA A 22 13.13 -6.57 1.98
C ALA A 22 12.30 -6.77 0.71
N ASP A 23 11.46 -5.81 0.34
CA ASP A 23 10.64 -5.84 -0.87
C ASP A 23 11.50 -5.96 -2.13
N ARG A 24 12.48 -5.07 -2.28
CA ARG A 24 13.41 -5.05 -3.42
C ARG A 24 14.28 -6.30 -3.49
N LEU A 25 14.70 -6.81 -2.34
CA LEU A 25 15.48 -8.03 -2.24
C LEU A 25 14.67 -9.25 -2.67
N VAL A 26 13.45 -9.41 -2.15
CA VAL A 26 12.59 -10.55 -2.51
C VAL A 26 12.18 -10.50 -3.98
N ASP A 27 11.90 -9.31 -4.55
CA ASP A 27 11.69 -9.12 -5.98
C ASP A 27 12.86 -9.67 -6.81
N ALA A 28 14.07 -9.27 -6.47
CA ALA A 28 15.27 -9.69 -7.19
C ALA A 28 15.50 -11.21 -7.10
N LEU A 29 15.19 -11.82 -5.94
CA LEU A 29 15.34 -13.25 -5.74
C LEU A 29 14.28 -14.07 -6.49
N LEU A 30 13.06 -13.57 -6.59
CA LEU A 30 11.98 -14.22 -7.34
C LEU A 30 12.19 -14.10 -8.85
N ALA A 31 12.77 -13.00 -9.32
CA ALA A 31 13.07 -12.78 -10.73
C ALA A 31 14.31 -13.56 -11.22
N ASP A 32 15.21 -13.96 -10.32
CA ASP A 32 16.44 -14.67 -10.67
C ASP A 32 16.24 -16.19 -10.65
N GLU A 33 16.07 -16.78 -11.84
CA GLU A 33 15.86 -18.22 -12.03
C GLU A 33 16.96 -19.09 -11.39
N ARG A 34 18.17 -18.54 -11.20
CA ARG A 34 19.28 -19.25 -10.57
C ARG A 34 19.04 -19.46 -9.08
N VAL A 35 18.22 -18.62 -8.43
CA VAL A 35 17.95 -18.70 -6.99
C VAL A 35 16.96 -19.82 -6.69
N GLY A 36 15.84 -19.84 -7.42
CA GLY A 36 14.80 -20.86 -7.31
C GLY A 36 14.09 -20.84 -5.96
N VAL A 37 13.55 -19.68 -5.55
CA VAL A 37 12.74 -19.54 -4.33
C VAL A 37 11.47 -20.39 -4.47
N PRO A 38 11.18 -21.32 -3.54
CA PRO A 38 9.97 -22.13 -3.62
C PRO A 38 8.73 -21.27 -3.46
N VAL A 39 7.91 -21.20 -4.51
CA VAL A 39 6.60 -20.55 -4.54
C VAL A 39 5.51 -21.58 -4.81
N ASP A 40 4.39 -21.48 -4.12
CA ASP A 40 3.24 -22.37 -4.28
C ASP A 40 2.00 -21.65 -4.86
N GLY A 41 2.13 -20.34 -5.13
CA GLY A 41 1.04 -19.48 -5.59
C GLY A 41 -0.05 -19.20 -4.53
N GLN A 42 0.03 -19.82 -3.36
CA GLN A 42 -0.97 -19.75 -2.29
C GLN A 42 -0.39 -19.18 -1.00
N LYS A 43 0.31 -19.99 -0.19
CA LYS A 43 0.87 -19.58 1.11
C LYS A 43 2.25 -18.93 0.97
N ARG A 44 2.98 -19.30 -0.10
CA ARG A 44 4.31 -18.85 -0.48
C ARG A 44 4.22 -18.17 -1.84
N ASN A 45 3.51 -17.04 -1.85
CA ASN A 45 3.46 -16.12 -2.98
C ASN A 45 4.36 -14.90 -2.71
N GLU A 46 4.61 -14.09 -3.75
CA GLU A 46 5.46 -12.89 -3.68
C GLU A 46 5.14 -12.00 -2.47
N ALA A 47 3.85 -11.68 -2.25
CA ALA A 47 3.42 -10.79 -1.17
C ALA A 47 3.71 -11.37 0.22
N SER A 48 3.39 -12.65 0.40
CA SER A 48 3.63 -13.36 1.66
C SER A 48 5.12 -13.44 1.97
N LEU A 49 5.96 -13.74 0.96
CA LEU A 49 7.41 -13.83 1.12
C LEU A 49 8.00 -12.46 1.47
N LYS A 50 7.55 -11.38 0.83
CA LYS A 50 7.97 -10.01 1.16
C LYS A 50 7.63 -9.64 2.60
N TYR A 51 6.38 -9.86 3.02
CA TYR A 51 5.92 -9.55 4.37
C TYR A 51 6.68 -10.38 5.44
N LEU A 52 6.71 -11.71 5.28
CA LEU A 52 7.31 -12.61 6.26
C LEU A 52 8.83 -12.43 6.33
N PHE A 53 9.48 -12.14 5.20
CA PHE A 53 10.90 -11.84 5.18
C PHE A 53 11.21 -10.47 5.80
N THR A 54 10.29 -9.50 5.72
CA THR A 54 10.41 -8.22 6.45
C THR A 54 10.47 -8.44 7.96
N GLU A 55 9.66 -9.36 8.51
CA GLU A 55 9.74 -9.72 9.94
C GLU A 55 11.14 -10.22 10.32
N VAL A 56 11.73 -11.08 9.48
CA VAL A 56 13.09 -11.60 9.68
C VAL A 56 14.10 -10.46 9.65
N VAL A 57 14.07 -9.60 8.63
CA VAL A 57 15.01 -8.48 8.49
C VAL A 57 14.92 -7.53 9.68
N CYS A 58 13.72 -7.16 10.12
CA CYS A 58 13.53 -6.24 11.23
C CYS A 58 14.02 -6.84 12.55
N SER A 59 13.70 -8.11 12.83
CA SER A 59 14.19 -8.81 14.02
C SER A 59 15.70 -8.97 14.02
N VAL A 60 16.30 -9.33 12.89
CA VAL A 60 17.76 -9.42 12.72
C VAL A 60 18.42 -8.06 12.97
N ALA A 61 17.77 -6.96 12.59
CA ALA A 61 18.22 -5.61 12.90
C ALA A 61 18.03 -5.22 14.39
N GLY A 62 17.42 -6.06 15.22
CA GLY A 62 17.14 -5.79 16.63
C GLY A 62 15.80 -5.08 16.88
N GLY A 63 14.88 -5.14 15.91
CA GLY A 63 13.50 -4.72 16.06
C GLY A 63 12.69 -5.72 16.91
N GLN A 64 11.48 -5.30 17.29
CA GLN A 64 10.59 -6.06 18.21
C GLN A 64 9.60 -6.97 17.49
N GLU A 65 9.79 -7.18 16.19
CA GLU A 65 8.90 -7.97 15.37
C GLU A 65 8.92 -9.43 15.81
N VAL A 66 7.73 -10.00 15.98
CA VAL A 66 7.58 -11.44 16.22
C VAL A 66 7.89 -12.17 14.92
N VAL A 67 9.00 -12.91 14.88
CA VAL A 67 9.44 -13.62 13.68
C VAL A 67 8.67 -14.93 13.51
N THR A 68 7.71 -14.95 12.59
CA THR A 68 6.91 -16.14 12.31
C THR A 68 7.78 -17.34 11.86
N ALA A 69 8.89 -17.07 11.17
CA ALA A 69 9.85 -18.09 10.71
C ALA A 69 10.47 -18.94 11.82
N THR A 70 10.51 -18.46 13.06
CA THR A 70 10.99 -19.27 14.21
C THR A 70 10.00 -20.35 14.62
N LEU A 71 8.70 -20.10 14.40
CA LEU A 71 7.60 -20.98 14.80
C LEU A 71 7.11 -21.85 13.64
N LEU A 72 7.18 -21.33 12.41
CA LEU A 72 6.63 -21.94 11.21
C LEU A 72 7.68 -21.92 10.07
N PRO A 73 8.40 -23.03 9.82
CA PRO A 73 9.39 -23.09 8.75
C PRO A 73 8.84 -22.74 7.35
N ASP A 74 7.55 -22.99 7.12
CA ASP A 74 6.87 -22.71 5.84
C ASP A 74 6.81 -21.22 5.50
N THR A 75 7.06 -20.32 6.47
CA THR A 75 7.08 -18.86 6.26
C THR A 75 8.47 -18.32 5.90
N ARG A 76 9.47 -19.19 5.70
CA ARG A 76 10.84 -18.82 5.33
C ARG A 76 11.02 -18.72 3.81
N LEU A 77 12.09 -18.09 3.34
CA LEU A 77 12.45 -18.15 1.92
C LEU A 77 12.81 -19.58 1.46
N LEU A 78 13.25 -20.46 2.37
CA LEU A 78 13.65 -21.85 2.09
C LEU A 78 14.70 -21.95 0.96
N LEU A 79 15.70 -21.06 1.00
CA LEU A 79 16.78 -21.10 0.03
C LEU A 79 17.67 -22.32 0.27
N PRO A 80 18.20 -22.98 -0.78
CA PRO A 80 19.35 -23.87 -0.60
C PRO A 80 20.52 -23.06 -0.02
N ALA A 81 21.29 -23.62 0.93
CA ALA A 81 22.38 -22.90 1.62
C ALA A 81 23.36 -22.19 0.67
N ARG A 82 23.77 -22.84 -0.43
CA ARG A 82 24.65 -22.24 -1.45
C ARG A 82 24.07 -20.98 -2.12
N LYS A 83 22.74 -20.83 -2.14
CA LYS A 83 22.03 -19.70 -2.76
C LYS A 83 21.95 -18.49 -1.83
N MET A 84 22.40 -18.61 -0.58
CA MET A 84 22.63 -17.46 0.31
C MET A 84 23.57 -16.43 -0.33
N PHE A 85 24.49 -16.86 -1.19
CA PHE A 85 25.35 -15.97 -1.98
C PHE A 85 24.55 -14.96 -2.80
N PHE A 86 23.52 -15.40 -3.53
CA PHE A 86 22.69 -14.52 -4.36
C PHE A 86 21.87 -13.56 -3.50
N LEU A 87 21.35 -14.04 -2.36
CA LEU A 87 20.64 -13.20 -1.40
C LEU A 87 21.53 -12.09 -0.84
N LEU A 88 22.74 -12.41 -0.39
CA LEU A 88 23.64 -11.41 0.18
C LEU A 88 24.17 -10.43 -0.87
N GLU A 89 24.45 -10.85 -2.11
CA GLU A 89 24.80 -9.91 -3.20
C GLU A 89 23.63 -9.01 -3.58
N ALA A 90 22.41 -9.55 -3.70
CA ALA A 90 21.21 -8.75 -3.96
C ALA A 90 20.93 -7.77 -2.79
N ALA A 91 21.15 -8.19 -1.55
CA ALA A 91 21.04 -7.34 -0.37
C ALA A 91 22.00 -6.13 -0.43
N LYS A 92 23.21 -6.30 -0.99
CA LYS A 92 24.13 -5.15 -1.17
C LYS A 92 23.49 -4.06 -2.03
N ALA A 93 22.86 -4.44 -3.13
CA ALA A 93 22.19 -3.51 -4.03
C ALA A 93 20.88 -2.96 -3.43
N ALA A 94 20.09 -3.81 -2.76
CA ALA A 94 18.82 -3.42 -2.15
C ALA A 94 18.96 -2.46 -0.95
N SER A 95 20.17 -2.31 -0.40
CA SER A 95 20.46 -1.42 0.74
C SER A 95 21.00 -0.05 0.34
N ASP A 96 20.98 0.30 -0.95
CA ASP A 96 21.49 1.59 -1.46
C ASP A 96 20.79 2.83 -0.92
N HIS A 97 19.56 2.72 -0.41
CA HIS A 97 18.83 3.80 0.27
C HIS A 97 19.21 3.99 1.74
N LEU A 98 20.04 3.11 2.31
CA LEU A 98 20.60 3.30 3.65
C LEU A 98 21.89 4.14 3.53
N GLU A 99 21.88 5.33 4.11
CA GLU A 99 22.92 6.34 3.87
C GLU A 99 24.33 5.94 4.36
N SER A 100 24.40 5.10 5.40
CA SER A 100 25.67 4.73 6.02
C SER A 100 26.21 3.40 5.51
N ALA A 101 27.46 3.41 5.04
CA ALA A 101 28.23 2.22 4.70
C ALA A 101 28.30 1.21 5.86
N ASP A 102 28.45 1.70 7.09
CA ASP A 102 28.52 0.87 8.30
C ASP A 102 27.18 0.21 8.61
N LEU A 103 26.07 0.94 8.45
CA LEU A 103 24.72 0.37 8.61
C LEU A 103 24.47 -0.75 7.61
N ARG A 104 24.85 -0.54 6.34
CA ARG A 104 24.70 -1.54 5.29
C ARG A 104 25.56 -2.77 5.56
N ALA A 105 26.82 -2.58 5.95
CA ALA A 105 27.72 -3.68 6.32
C ALA A 105 27.20 -4.45 7.53
N GLU A 106 26.70 -3.76 8.55
CA GLU A 106 26.11 -4.40 9.72
C GLU A 106 24.85 -5.19 9.37
N LEU A 107 23.93 -4.63 8.59
CA LEU A 107 22.71 -5.31 8.13
C LEU A 107 23.02 -6.60 7.40
N LEU A 108 23.94 -6.57 6.44
CA LEU A 108 24.30 -7.75 5.65
C LEU A 108 25.00 -8.81 6.50
N ARG A 109 25.84 -8.41 7.47
CA ARG A 109 26.48 -9.34 8.39
C ARG A 109 25.44 -10.05 9.24
N ARG A 110 24.53 -9.30 9.85
CA ARG A 110 23.45 -9.87 10.67
C ARG A 110 22.53 -10.77 9.84
N LEU A 111 22.25 -10.42 8.59
CA LEU A 111 21.47 -11.25 7.68
C LEU A 111 22.20 -12.56 7.34
N GLY A 112 23.52 -12.51 7.18
CA GLY A 112 24.37 -13.70 7.03
C GLY A 112 24.37 -14.59 8.27
N ASP A 113 24.43 -13.99 9.47
CA ASP A 113 24.37 -14.72 10.75
C ASP A 113 22.98 -15.36 11.00
N ALA A 114 21.94 -14.80 10.40
CA ALA A 114 20.56 -15.28 10.46
C ALA A 114 20.24 -16.38 9.43
N GLU A 115 21.26 -17.05 8.87
CA GLU A 115 21.11 -18.08 7.83
C GLU A 115 20.02 -19.11 8.16
N ALA A 116 19.95 -19.56 9.41
CA ALA A 116 18.97 -20.55 9.87
C ALA A 116 17.49 -20.13 9.70
N LEU A 117 17.19 -18.84 9.61
CA LEU A 117 15.85 -18.30 9.38
C LEU A 117 15.48 -18.19 7.89
N ILE A 118 16.45 -18.42 7.01
CA ILE A 118 16.35 -18.14 5.57
C ILE A 118 16.44 -19.43 4.76
N ILE A 119 17.36 -20.32 5.13
CA ILE A 119 17.63 -21.54 4.37
C ILE A 119 16.60 -22.63 4.66
N ASP A 120 16.48 -23.54 3.70
CA ASP A 120 15.73 -24.78 3.86
C ASP A 120 16.48 -25.72 4.82
N PRO A 121 15.94 -26.02 6.01
CA PRO A 121 16.59 -26.92 6.96
C PRO A 121 16.76 -28.34 6.39
N ALA A 122 15.89 -28.79 5.48
CA ALA A 122 16.00 -30.08 4.81
C ALA A 122 17.18 -30.14 3.81
N ARG A 123 17.74 -28.98 3.44
CA ARG A 123 18.87 -28.85 2.51
C ARG A 123 20.16 -28.39 3.20
N SER A 124 20.20 -28.43 4.53
CA SER A 124 21.42 -28.19 5.31
C SER A 124 22.29 -29.45 5.34
N ALA A 125 23.41 -29.42 4.63
CA ALA A 125 24.42 -30.48 4.64
C ALA A 125 25.63 -30.08 5.49
N SER A 126 26.30 -31.06 6.10
CA SER A 126 27.57 -30.84 6.81
C SER A 126 28.59 -30.17 5.89
N ILE A 127 29.24 -29.11 6.39
CA ILE A 127 30.26 -28.36 5.64
C ILE A 127 31.59 -29.14 5.69
N PRO A 128 32.19 -29.55 4.56
CA PRO A 128 33.49 -30.22 4.55
C PRO A 128 34.61 -29.33 5.09
N GLN A 129 35.61 -29.94 5.76
CA GLN A 129 36.75 -29.23 6.36
C GLN A 129 37.46 -28.28 5.39
N LYS A 130 37.65 -28.70 4.12
CA LYS A 130 38.25 -27.87 3.07
C LYS A 130 37.53 -26.53 2.86
N LEU A 131 36.20 -26.48 3.02
CA LEU A 131 35.44 -25.23 2.90
C LEU A 131 35.55 -24.36 4.15
N LEU A 132 35.71 -24.97 5.33
CA LEU A 132 36.00 -24.23 6.57
C LEU A 132 37.40 -23.60 6.51
N ASP A 133 38.39 -24.33 6.00
CA ASP A 133 39.74 -23.77 5.78
C ASP A 133 39.71 -22.64 4.74
N ARG A 134 38.89 -22.77 3.70
CA ARG A 134 38.68 -21.70 2.72
C ARG A 134 38.00 -20.48 3.35
N ARG A 135 37.00 -20.68 4.22
CA ARG A 135 36.37 -19.60 5.00
C ARG A 135 37.41 -18.82 5.79
N ARG A 136 38.30 -19.53 6.51
CA ARG A 136 39.37 -18.90 7.31
C ARG A 136 40.27 -18.02 6.44
N LYS A 137 40.77 -18.55 5.31
CA LYS A 137 41.62 -17.78 4.37
C LYS A 137 40.94 -16.53 3.79
N VAL A 138 39.64 -16.63 3.50
CA VAL A 138 38.85 -15.48 3.01
C VAL A 138 38.69 -14.43 4.10
N VAL A 139 38.41 -14.83 5.34
CA VAL A 139 38.30 -13.88 6.46
C VAL A 139 39.65 -13.19 6.72
N GLU A 140 40.76 -13.93 6.77
CA GLU A 140 42.12 -13.40 6.91
C GLU A 140 42.48 -12.38 5.80
N LEU A 141 42.05 -12.65 4.55
CA LEU A 141 42.22 -11.70 3.45
C LEU A 141 41.46 -10.39 3.70
N GLY A 142 40.21 -10.48 4.17
CA GLY A 142 39.38 -9.33 4.47
C GLY A 142 39.95 -8.46 5.61
N GLU A 143 40.44 -9.11 6.67
CA GLU A 143 41.11 -8.45 7.80
C GLU A 143 42.36 -7.70 7.35
N ARG A 144 43.20 -8.34 6.53
CA ARG A 144 44.42 -7.73 5.99
C ARG A 144 44.15 -6.49 5.14
N ILE A 145 43.05 -6.48 4.39
CA ILE A 145 42.67 -5.37 3.48
C ILE A 145 41.83 -4.31 4.20
N GLY A 146 41.25 -4.64 5.35
CA GLY A 146 40.30 -3.77 6.06
C GLY A 146 38.93 -3.71 5.37
N VAL A 147 38.52 -4.78 4.68
CA VAL A 147 37.19 -4.90 4.06
C VAL A 147 36.59 -6.25 4.48
N PRO A 148 35.51 -6.27 5.28
CA PRO A 148 34.89 -7.52 5.71
C PRO A 148 34.39 -8.35 4.53
N ILE A 149 34.57 -9.67 4.58
CA ILE A 149 34.10 -10.60 3.54
C ILE A 149 33.28 -11.70 4.19
N LEU A 150 32.07 -11.92 3.67
CA LEU A 150 31.22 -13.05 4.03
C LEU A 150 31.52 -14.21 3.06
N TYR A 151 31.76 -15.40 3.60
CA TYR A 151 31.98 -16.61 2.81
C TYR A 151 30.77 -17.52 2.89
N VAL A 152 30.17 -17.85 1.74
CA VAL A 152 29.06 -18.78 1.62
C VAL A 152 29.60 -20.12 1.08
N PRO A 153 29.61 -21.20 1.88
CA PRO A 153 30.09 -22.50 1.45
C PRO A 153 29.38 -23.00 0.19
N ARG A 154 30.16 -23.39 -0.82
CA ARG A 154 29.67 -23.81 -2.16
C ARG A 154 28.87 -22.74 -2.93
N GLY A 155 28.75 -21.52 -2.41
CA GLY A 155 28.10 -20.38 -3.06
C GLY A 155 29.14 -19.42 -3.62
N GLY A 156 29.87 -18.72 -2.74
CA GLY A 156 30.82 -17.69 -3.16
C GLY A 156 31.27 -16.81 -2.00
N VAL A 157 31.71 -15.60 -2.34
CA VAL A 157 32.15 -14.57 -1.38
C VAL A 157 31.40 -13.27 -1.62
N VAL A 158 31.04 -12.59 -0.54
CA VAL A 158 30.35 -11.29 -0.58
C VAL A 158 31.20 -10.30 0.21
N ALA A 159 31.88 -9.39 -0.49
CA ALA A 159 32.65 -8.33 0.14
C ALA A 159 31.73 -7.20 0.61
N LEU A 160 31.89 -6.69 1.83
CA LEU A 160 31.13 -5.55 2.36
C LEU A 160 31.88 -4.24 2.08
N ASP A 161 32.04 -3.93 0.79
CA ASP A 161 32.96 -2.91 0.27
C ASP A 161 32.34 -1.51 0.07
N PHE A 162 31.25 -1.22 0.79
CA PHE A 162 30.47 0.03 0.67
C PHE A 162 31.33 1.29 0.84
N GLY A 163 32.32 1.27 1.73
CA GLY A 163 33.27 2.35 1.98
C GLY A 163 34.70 2.08 1.51
N ALA A 164 34.93 1.00 0.76
CA ALA A 164 36.30 0.60 0.37
C ALA A 164 36.90 1.55 -0.68
N SER A 165 38.17 1.91 -0.48
CA SER A 165 38.95 2.67 -1.46
C SER A 165 39.22 1.86 -2.74
N PRO A 166 39.55 2.51 -3.87
CA PRO A 166 39.93 1.81 -5.10
C PRO A 166 41.08 0.82 -4.91
N ALA A 167 42.09 1.18 -4.11
CA ALA A 167 43.22 0.31 -3.79
C ALA A 167 42.76 -0.94 -3.00
N GLN A 168 41.86 -0.76 -2.03
CA GLN A 168 41.29 -1.89 -1.28
C GLN A 168 40.46 -2.81 -2.19
N ARG A 169 39.67 -2.26 -3.11
CA ARG A 169 38.88 -3.06 -4.07
C ARG A 169 39.78 -3.85 -5.02
N GLU A 170 40.89 -3.28 -5.47
CA GLU A 170 41.83 -3.97 -6.35
C GLU A 170 42.61 -5.07 -5.60
N ALA A 171 43.13 -4.75 -4.41
CA ALA A 171 43.78 -5.75 -3.55
C ALA A 171 42.83 -6.91 -3.20
N MET A 172 41.55 -6.60 -2.98
CA MET A 172 40.49 -7.59 -2.74
C MET A 172 40.31 -8.49 -3.95
N ARG A 173 40.14 -7.91 -5.14
CA ARG A 173 39.98 -8.65 -6.39
C ARG A 173 41.16 -9.59 -6.63
N ALA A 174 42.39 -9.09 -6.51
CA ALA A 174 43.60 -9.88 -6.69
C ALA A 174 43.68 -11.05 -5.69
N GLY A 175 43.46 -10.79 -4.39
CA GLY A 175 43.50 -11.83 -3.36
C GLY A 175 42.41 -12.90 -3.52
N LEU A 176 41.21 -12.52 -3.97
CA LEU A 176 40.14 -13.49 -4.25
C LEU A 176 40.48 -14.39 -5.46
N VAL A 177 41.13 -13.83 -6.50
CA VAL A 177 41.63 -14.61 -7.65
C VAL A 177 42.72 -15.59 -7.22
N GLU A 178 43.66 -15.18 -6.36
CA GLU A 178 44.68 -16.08 -5.79
C GLU A 178 44.06 -17.23 -4.98
N LEU A 179 42.94 -16.97 -4.30
CA LEU A 179 42.16 -17.99 -3.61
C LEU A 179 41.28 -18.84 -4.56
N GLY A 180 41.40 -18.66 -5.87
CA GLY A 180 40.69 -19.40 -6.91
C GLY A 180 39.19 -19.10 -6.97
N LEU A 181 38.79 -17.86 -6.64
CA LEU A 181 37.41 -17.37 -6.79
C LEU A 181 37.29 -16.55 -8.08
N GLN A 182 36.15 -16.69 -8.74
CA GLN A 182 35.84 -15.99 -9.99
C GLN A 182 34.70 -15.00 -9.76
N SER A 183 34.67 -13.93 -10.56
CA SER A 183 33.52 -13.03 -10.60
C SER A 183 32.35 -13.72 -11.29
N VAL A 184 31.15 -13.49 -10.76
CA VAL A 184 29.90 -14.01 -11.31
C VAL A 184 28.91 -12.88 -11.51
N GLU A 185 27.96 -13.10 -12.41
CA GLU A 185 26.90 -12.14 -12.68
C GLU A 185 25.96 -11.99 -11.47
N ARG A 186 25.70 -10.75 -11.07
CA ARG A 186 24.87 -10.41 -9.90
C ARG A 186 23.39 -10.43 -10.26
N SER A 187 22.53 -10.73 -9.28
CA SER A 187 21.09 -10.58 -9.42
C SER A 187 20.74 -9.10 -9.65
N ARG A 188 19.86 -8.82 -10.60
CA ARG A 188 19.41 -7.45 -10.88
C ARG A 188 18.44 -7.00 -9.79
N VAL A 189 18.73 -5.85 -9.17
CA VAL A 189 17.87 -5.24 -8.14
C VAL A 189 17.41 -3.88 -8.64
N LYS A 190 16.11 -3.60 -8.51
CA LYS A 190 15.55 -2.28 -8.81
C LYS A 190 16.21 -1.23 -7.91
N THR A 191 16.48 -0.03 -8.41
CA THR A 191 16.90 1.10 -7.58
C THR A 191 15.77 1.54 -6.64
N ALA A 192 16.08 2.28 -5.57
CA ALA A 192 15.06 2.82 -4.68
C ALA A 192 14.07 3.73 -5.43
N ALA A 193 14.56 4.51 -6.40
CA ALA A 193 13.74 5.38 -7.24
C ALA A 193 12.85 4.58 -8.21
N GLU A 194 13.36 3.52 -8.84
CA GLU A 194 12.55 2.63 -9.70
C GLU A 194 11.47 1.88 -8.91
N ALA A 195 11.78 1.45 -7.68
CA ALA A 195 10.82 0.87 -6.77
C ALA A 195 9.73 1.89 -6.35
N ALA A 196 10.09 3.16 -6.22
CA ALA A 196 9.14 4.25 -5.95
C ALA A 196 8.34 4.70 -7.19
N ALA A 197 8.88 4.53 -8.41
CA ALA A 197 8.33 5.06 -9.66
C ALA A 197 7.57 4.03 -10.54
N GLY A 198 7.71 2.72 -10.29
CA GLY A 198 7.31 1.66 -11.22
C GLY A 198 5.97 0.98 -10.95
N SER A 199 5.15 0.96 -12.00
CA SER A 199 3.89 0.23 -12.21
C SER A 199 3.83 -1.24 -11.78
N MET A 200 2.69 -1.59 -11.20
CA MET A 200 1.88 -2.82 -11.34
C MET A 200 2.56 -4.20 -11.20
N LEU A 201 2.11 -4.94 -10.18
CA LEU A 201 1.98 -6.40 -10.27
C LEU A 201 1.21 -6.74 -11.57
N SER A 202 1.65 -7.73 -12.35
CA SER A 202 0.94 -8.11 -13.57
C SER A 202 -0.49 -8.53 -13.27
N SER A 203 -1.41 -8.36 -14.23
CA SER A 203 -2.81 -8.82 -14.11
C SER A 203 -2.91 -10.31 -13.77
N ALA A 204 -1.96 -11.13 -14.23
CA ALA A 204 -1.82 -12.54 -13.86
C ALA A 204 -1.45 -12.75 -12.38
N VAL A 205 -0.60 -11.88 -11.80
CA VAL A 205 -0.23 -11.88 -10.38
C VAL A 205 -1.37 -11.33 -9.50
N ILE A 206 -2.17 -10.40 -10.01
CA ILE A 206 -3.42 -9.97 -9.39
C ILE A 206 -4.42 -11.14 -9.38
N SER A 207 -4.68 -11.79 -10.52
CA SER A 207 -5.59 -12.96 -10.61
C SER A 207 -5.18 -14.16 -9.75
N ALA A 208 -3.87 -14.45 -9.63
CA ALA A 208 -3.38 -15.55 -8.79
C ALA A 208 -3.63 -15.34 -7.28
N ARG A 209 -3.80 -14.10 -6.81
CA ARG A 209 -4.14 -13.80 -5.40
C ARG A 209 -5.59 -14.15 -5.02
N TYR A 210 -6.47 -14.39 -6.00
CA TYR A 210 -7.92 -14.48 -5.78
C TYR A 210 -8.51 -15.89 -5.97
N ALA A 211 -7.70 -16.92 -6.22
CA ALA A 211 -8.19 -18.29 -6.39
C ALA A 211 -7.78 -19.20 -5.21
N SER A 212 -8.78 -19.69 -4.46
CA SER A 212 -8.76 -20.75 -3.42
C SER A 212 -8.65 -20.33 -1.94
N LEU A 213 -9.20 -21.20 -1.07
CA LEU A 213 -9.55 -21.08 0.37
C LEU A 213 -8.58 -20.32 1.31
N GLY A 214 -7.34 -20.02 0.91
CA GLY A 214 -6.42 -19.11 1.62
C GLY A 214 -6.70 -17.62 1.40
N SER A 215 -7.52 -17.27 0.39
CA SER A 215 -7.93 -15.90 0.08
C SER A 215 -8.67 -15.21 1.23
N PHE A 216 -9.46 -15.97 2.00
CA PHE A 216 -10.23 -15.44 3.13
C PHE A 216 -9.33 -14.94 4.28
N VAL A 217 -8.27 -15.67 4.64
CA VAL A 217 -7.36 -15.27 5.74
C VAL A 217 -6.54 -14.04 5.34
N ALA A 218 -6.04 -14.00 4.10
CA ALA A 218 -5.31 -12.85 3.58
C ALA A 218 -6.21 -11.61 3.47
N ALA A 219 -7.45 -11.79 3.00
CA ALA A 219 -8.40 -10.69 2.87
C ALA A 219 -8.93 -10.20 4.23
N ARG A 220 -9.18 -11.12 5.16
CA ARG A 220 -9.46 -10.82 6.57
C ARG A 220 -8.31 -10.06 7.23
N LYS A 221 -7.05 -10.45 6.98
CA LYS A 221 -5.87 -9.75 7.51
C LYS A 221 -5.71 -8.36 6.91
N ARG A 222 -6.06 -8.16 5.63
CA ARG A 222 -6.09 -6.82 5.01
C ARG A 222 -7.12 -5.92 5.68
N VAL A 223 -8.30 -6.43 6.01
CA VAL A 223 -9.39 -5.63 6.57
C VAL A 223 -9.23 -5.40 8.07
N HIS A 224 -8.90 -6.45 8.84
CA HIS A 224 -8.88 -6.39 10.31
C HIS A 224 -7.48 -6.29 10.91
N GLY A 225 -6.43 -6.53 10.12
CA GLY A 225 -5.06 -6.50 10.60
C GLY A 225 -4.63 -7.71 11.40
N ASP A 226 -3.33 -7.79 11.65
CA ASP A 226 -2.76 -8.69 12.66
C ASP A 226 -2.94 -8.03 14.03
N PRO A 227 -3.54 -8.67 15.04
CA PRO A 227 -3.70 -8.09 16.38
C PRO A 227 -2.39 -7.64 17.03
N ARG A 228 -1.23 -8.07 16.52
CA ARG A 228 0.10 -7.66 17.00
C ARG A 228 0.56 -6.33 16.40
N THR A 229 0.04 -5.91 15.24
CA THR A 229 0.35 -4.61 14.64
C THR A 229 -0.55 -3.51 15.22
N LEU A 230 -0.09 -2.27 15.15
CA LEU A 230 -0.91 -1.13 15.56
C LEU A 230 -2.20 -1.04 14.74
N TYR A 231 -2.15 -1.42 13.46
CA TYR A 231 -3.30 -1.52 12.59
C TYR A 231 -4.36 -2.49 13.12
N GLY A 232 -3.97 -3.71 13.51
CA GLY A 232 -4.92 -4.68 14.06
C GLY A 232 -5.42 -4.31 15.45
N ARG A 233 -4.55 -3.77 16.33
CA ARG A 233 -4.98 -3.23 17.64
C ARG A 233 -5.94 -2.05 17.49
N GLY A 234 -5.76 -1.24 16.44
CA GLY A 234 -6.64 -0.15 16.04
C GLY A 234 -7.96 -0.60 15.40
N GLY A 235 -8.20 -1.92 15.26
CA GLY A 235 -9.43 -2.48 14.70
C GLY A 235 -9.43 -2.61 13.17
N GLY A 236 -8.24 -2.57 12.55
CA GLY A 236 -8.07 -2.57 11.10
C GLY A 236 -8.72 -1.36 10.44
N VAL A 237 -9.09 -1.50 9.16
CA VAL A 237 -9.66 -0.39 8.37
C VAL A 237 -10.95 0.15 8.98
N PHE A 238 -11.81 -0.72 9.52
CA PHE A 238 -13.08 -0.29 10.13
C PHE A 238 -12.88 0.52 11.41
N GLY A 239 -11.91 0.12 12.24
CA GLY A 239 -11.58 0.82 13.47
C GLY A 239 -10.89 2.15 13.21
N LEU A 240 -9.91 2.17 12.29
CA LEU A 240 -9.21 3.39 11.91
C LEU A 240 -10.10 4.37 11.14
N ALA A 241 -10.97 3.90 10.25
CA ALA A 241 -11.95 4.77 9.59
C ALA A 241 -12.91 5.40 10.61
N LYS A 242 -13.38 4.63 11.59
CA LYS A 242 -14.21 5.16 12.69
C LYS A 242 -13.46 6.19 13.53
N LEU A 243 -12.19 5.93 13.83
CA LEU A 243 -11.33 6.88 14.53
C LEU A 243 -11.18 8.18 13.74
N THR A 244 -10.79 8.09 12.48
CA THR A 244 -10.65 9.22 11.56
C THR A 244 -11.93 10.03 11.45
N ASP A 245 -13.06 9.36 11.20
CA ASP A 245 -14.37 9.99 11.06
C ASP A 245 -14.71 10.83 12.31
N ARG A 246 -14.48 10.25 13.49
CA ARG A 246 -14.75 10.94 14.76
C ARG A 246 -13.76 12.07 15.05
N LEU A 247 -12.47 11.89 14.73
CA LEU A 247 -11.45 12.94 14.85
C LEU A 247 -11.82 14.15 13.99
N MET A 248 -12.18 13.90 12.74
CA MET A 248 -12.58 14.95 11.79
C MET A 248 -13.80 15.71 12.29
N ASP A 249 -14.83 15.04 12.84
CA ASP A 249 -15.99 15.72 13.41
C ASP A 249 -15.61 16.62 14.60
N VAL A 250 -14.68 16.17 15.46
CA VAL A 250 -14.22 16.97 16.60
C VAL A 250 -13.39 18.17 16.15
N TRP A 251 -12.48 17.99 15.19
CA TRP A 251 -11.65 19.07 14.67
C TRP A 251 -12.44 20.11 13.87
N MET A 252 -13.40 19.66 13.04
CA MET A 252 -14.26 20.55 12.27
C MET A 252 -15.19 21.40 13.16
N ALA A 253 -15.48 20.94 14.37
CA ALA A 253 -16.29 21.68 15.34
C ALA A 253 -15.44 22.56 16.31
N ASP A 254 -14.11 22.51 16.25
CA ASP A 254 -13.25 23.20 17.21
C ASP A 254 -13.09 24.69 16.87
N ALA A 255 -13.52 25.56 17.78
CA ALA A 255 -13.47 27.01 17.59
C ALA A 255 -12.05 27.58 17.50
N HIS A 256 -11.05 26.94 18.12
CA HIS A 256 -9.66 27.40 18.05
C HIS A 256 -9.03 27.07 16.70
N LEU A 257 -9.38 25.91 16.13
CA LEU A 257 -8.95 25.53 14.77
C LEU A 257 -9.65 26.42 13.72
N ASN A 258 -10.96 26.62 13.87
CA ASN A 258 -11.75 27.43 12.95
C ASN A 258 -11.54 28.95 13.09
N ALA A 259 -10.81 29.40 14.12
CA ALA A 259 -10.33 30.79 14.17
C ALA A 259 -9.29 31.11 13.08
N ASN A 260 -8.77 30.08 12.40
CA ASN A 260 -7.97 30.23 11.18
C ASN A 260 -8.88 30.10 9.95
N ASP A 261 -9.08 31.21 9.23
CA ASP A 261 -9.95 31.26 8.05
C ASP A 261 -9.56 30.26 6.96
N MET A 262 -8.26 29.93 6.81
CA MET A 262 -7.82 28.93 5.84
C MET A 262 -8.27 27.53 6.26
N VAL A 263 -8.13 27.20 7.55
CA VAL A 263 -8.59 25.92 8.11
C VAL A 263 -10.11 25.81 8.05
N ALA A 264 -10.84 26.86 8.45
CA ALA A 264 -12.30 26.91 8.42
C ALA A 264 -12.84 26.70 6.99
N ARG A 265 -12.26 27.41 6.00
CA ARG A 265 -12.63 27.25 4.58
C ARG A 265 -12.45 25.82 4.09
N TRP A 266 -11.42 25.12 4.55
CA TRP A 266 -11.21 23.70 4.22
C TRP A 266 -12.22 22.78 4.93
N HIS A 267 -12.52 23.03 6.20
CA HIS A 267 -13.50 22.27 6.98
C HIS A 267 -14.93 22.37 6.41
N GLU A 268 -15.29 23.51 5.83
CA GLU A 268 -16.60 23.74 5.21
C GLU A 268 -16.73 23.16 3.78
N SER A 269 -15.61 22.71 3.20
CA SER A 269 -15.59 22.24 1.81
C SER A 269 -16.23 20.85 1.64
N GLN A 270 -16.79 20.60 0.45
CA GLN A 270 -17.28 19.27 0.05
C GLN A 270 -16.16 18.22 -0.08
N GLN A 271 -14.89 18.63 0.06
CA GLN A 271 -13.74 17.73 -0.01
C GLN A 271 -13.55 16.92 1.28
N LYS A 272 -14.34 17.18 2.34
CA LYS A 272 -14.31 16.46 3.62
C LYS A 272 -14.36 14.93 3.48
N CYS A 273 -15.13 14.39 2.52
CA CYS A 273 -15.22 12.95 2.32
C CYS A 273 -13.90 12.38 1.80
N GLY A 274 -13.28 13.05 0.82
CA GLY A 274 -11.95 12.70 0.34
C GLY A 274 -10.86 12.87 1.41
N PHE A 275 -10.98 13.86 2.29
CA PHE A 275 -10.07 13.99 3.43
C PHE A 275 -10.21 12.85 4.43
N LYS A 276 -11.43 12.50 4.84
CA LYS A 276 -11.68 11.35 5.72
C LYS A 276 -11.09 10.07 5.11
N PHE A 277 -11.18 9.92 3.79
CA PHE A 277 -10.52 8.83 3.06
C PHE A 277 -8.98 8.87 3.16
N LEU A 278 -8.34 9.99 2.80
CA LEU A 278 -6.88 10.13 2.81
C LEU A 278 -6.28 10.03 4.23
N VAL A 279 -6.95 10.57 5.24
CA VAL A 279 -6.53 10.44 6.65
C VAL A 279 -6.66 8.98 7.11
N THR A 280 -7.69 8.26 6.67
CA THR A 280 -7.80 6.82 6.95
C THR A 280 -6.68 6.04 6.25
N GLN A 281 -6.32 6.40 5.01
CA GLN A 281 -5.18 5.79 4.31
C GLN A 281 -3.86 6.00 5.06
N ILE A 282 -3.57 7.23 5.49
CA ILE A 282 -2.30 7.51 6.15
C ILE A 282 -2.22 6.80 7.51
N PHE A 283 -3.32 6.72 8.27
CA PHE A 283 -3.36 5.90 9.48
C PHE A 283 -3.18 4.41 9.15
N GLY A 284 -3.88 3.90 8.14
CA GLY A 284 -3.73 2.51 7.69
C GLY A 284 -2.26 2.19 7.36
N TYR A 285 -1.63 3.04 6.56
CA TYR A 285 -0.23 2.92 6.15
C TYR A 285 0.75 2.94 7.35
N LEU A 286 0.68 3.97 8.20
CA LEU A 286 1.64 4.18 9.29
C LEU A 286 1.47 3.23 10.45
N THR A 287 0.30 2.59 10.58
CA THR A 287 0.04 1.59 11.62
C THR A 287 0.36 0.15 11.16
N GLY A 288 0.83 -0.02 9.92
CA GLY A 288 1.21 -1.32 9.35
C GLY A 288 0.08 -2.08 8.65
N GLY A 289 -0.96 -1.37 8.20
CA GLY A 289 -2.03 -1.87 7.35
C GLY A 289 -1.63 -1.91 5.87
N PRO A 290 -2.47 -2.51 5.00
CA PRO A 290 -2.17 -2.65 3.57
C PRO A 290 -2.44 -1.38 2.76
N GLN A 291 -2.97 -0.32 3.39
CA GLN A 291 -3.29 0.93 2.71
C GLN A 291 -2.03 1.63 2.20
N ARG A 292 -2.13 2.20 1.01
CA ARG A 292 -1.14 3.11 0.45
C ARG A 292 -1.67 4.52 0.57
N TYR A 293 -0.89 5.42 1.12
CA TYR A 293 -1.25 6.84 1.14
C TYR A 293 -1.04 7.47 -0.24
N THR A 294 -2.10 8.02 -0.83
CA THR A 294 -2.08 8.68 -2.15
C THR A 294 -2.19 10.20 -2.08
N GLY A 295 -2.22 10.77 -0.87
CA GLY A 295 -2.31 12.21 -0.64
C GLY A 295 -0.96 12.94 -0.78
N GLN A 296 -1.01 14.26 -0.63
CA GLN A 296 0.19 15.11 -0.68
C GLN A 296 1.08 14.90 0.55
N PRO A 297 2.40 15.18 0.44
CA PRO A 297 3.27 15.34 1.60
C PRO A 297 2.68 16.31 2.63
N MET A 298 2.96 16.09 3.92
CA MET A 298 2.29 16.83 5.00
C MET A 298 2.59 18.32 4.97
N ASP A 299 3.81 18.71 4.61
CA ASP A 299 4.22 20.11 4.48
C ASP A 299 3.48 20.82 3.35
N ALA A 300 3.43 20.22 2.16
CA ALA A 300 2.70 20.73 1.02
C ALA A 300 1.20 20.87 1.32
N ALA A 301 0.62 19.91 2.05
CA ALA A 301 -0.78 19.89 2.42
C ALA A 301 -1.16 20.90 3.52
N HIS A 302 -0.24 21.30 4.40
CA HIS A 302 -0.60 22.04 5.61
C HIS A 302 0.13 23.37 5.83
N LYS A 303 1.39 23.54 5.39
CA LYS A 303 2.17 24.77 5.71
C LYS A 303 1.49 26.05 5.22
N HIS A 304 0.84 26.00 4.06
CA HIS A 304 0.11 27.13 3.49
C HIS A 304 -1.11 27.56 4.33
N LEU A 305 -1.57 26.74 5.27
CA LEU A 305 -2.66 27.05 6.19
C LEU A 305 -2.21 27.97 7.33
N GLY A 306 -0.90 28.16 7.55
CA GLY A 306 -0.40 29.01 8.62
C GLY A 306 -0.74 28.49 10.03
N ILE A 307 -0.84 27.17 10.22
CA ILE A 307 -1.17 26.57 11.51
C ILE A 307 -0.06 26.88 12.52
N ASN A 308 -0.41 27.44 13.66
CA ASN A 308 0.53 27.78 14.74
C ASN A 308 0.57 26.71 15.85
N CYS A 309 1.50 26.85 16.81
CA CYS A 309 1.65 25.93 17.93
C CYS A 309 0.37 25.79 18.78
N PHE A 310 -0.37 26.88 19.00
CA PHE A 310 -1.60 26.86 19.80
C PHE A 310 -2.70 26.04 19.13
N GLN A 311 -2.85 26.20 17.81
CA GLN A 311 -3.79 25.40 17.01
C GLN A 311 -3.40 23.93 16.97
N TRP A 312 -2.10 23.63 16.86
CA TRP A 312 -1.60 22.26 16.98
C TRP A 312 -1.94 21.62 18.33
N GLU A 313 -1.82 22.37 19.42
CA GLU A 313 -2.19 21.89 20.75
C GLU A 313 -3.69 21.61 20.86
N ALA A 314 -4.55 22.48 20.32
CA ALA A 314 -6.00 22.25 20.24
C ALA A 314 -6.32 20.98 19.41
N PHE A 315 -5.64 20.80 18.27
CA PHE A 315 -5.74 19.59 17.45
C PHE A 315 -5.38 18.32 18.24
N MET A 316 -4.28 18.32 18.99
CA MET A 316 -3.86 17.19 19.83
C MET A 316 -4.78 16.95 21.03
N GLN A 317 -5.39 18.01 21.60
CA GLN A 317 -6.44 17.86 22.62
C GLN A 317 -7.67 17.13 22.05
N GLY A 318 -8.05 17.44 20.81
CA GLY A 318 -9.08 16.72 20.06
C GLY A 318 -8.77 15.22 19.93
N VAL A 319 -7.51 14.87 19.61
CA VAL A 319 -7.05 13.47 19.57
C VAL A 319 -7.27 12.77 20.91
N GLY A 320 -6.79 13.37 22.01
CA GLY A 320 -6.94 12.80 23.34
C GLY A 320 -8.40 12.64 23.77
N LYS A 321 -9.28 13.57 23.38
CA LYS A 321 -10.73 13.47 23.61
C LYS A 321 -11.33 12.27 22.89
N VAL A 322 -11.07 12.13 21.58
CA VAL A 322 -11.63 11.03 20.77
C VAL A 322 -11.11 9.66 21.24
N PHE A 323 -9.83 9.57 21.63
CA PHE A 323 -9.28 8.33 22.18
C PHE A 323 -10.02 7.86 23.43
N ARG A 324 -10.39 8.79 24.33
CA ARG A 324 -11.23 8.48 25.51
C ARG A 324 -12.66 8.10 25.12
N GLU A 325 -13.28 8.83 24.20
CA GLU A 325 -14.64 8.54 23.71
C GLU A 325 -14.72 7.13 23.10
N LEU A 326 -13.73 6.75 22.29
CA LEU A 326 -13.66 5.45 21.63
C LEU A 326 -13.08 4.34 22.51
N ARG A 327 -12.64 4.67 23.73
CA ARG A 327 -12.05 3.73 24.70
C ARG A 327 -10.87 2.95 24.13
N ILE A 328 -10.00 3.62 23.38
CA ILE A 328 -8.76 3.04 22.86
C ILE A 328 -7.85 2.72 24.06
N ASP A 329 -7.18 1.56 24.06
CA ASP A 329 -6.29 1.19 25.16
C ASP A 329 -5.05 2.10 25.23
N ALA A 330 -4.47 2.23 26.43
CA ALA A 330 -3.40 3.19 26.67
C ALA A 330 -2.14 2.98 25.80
N ALA A 331 -1.80 1.73 25.47
CA ALA A 331 -0.64 1.45 24.62
C ALA A 331 -0.90 1.88 23.18
N THR A 332 -2.08 1.56 22.64
CA THR A 332 -2.51 2.02 21.30
C THR A 332 -2.64 3.53 21.24
N GLN A 333 -3.15 4.20 22.29
CA GLN A 333 -3.17 5.67 22.36
C GLN A 333 -1.76 6.24 22.26
N GLN A 334 -0.82 5.73 23.06
CA GLN A 334 0.55 6.22 23.07
C GLN A 334 1.22 6.09 21.69
N ASP A 335 1.04 4.95 21.01
CA ASP A 335 1.65 4.72 19.71
C ASP A 335 1.01 5.58 18.61
N LEU A 336 -0.32 5.71 18.57
CA LEU A 336 -1.02 6.60 17.64
C LEU A 336 -0.65 8.07 17.88
N THR A 337 -0.55 8.50 19.14
CA THR A 337 -0.11 9.86 19.49
C THR A 337 1.30 10.14 18.96
N LYS A 338 2.23 9.18 19.04
CA LYS A 338 3.59 9.37 18.50
C LYS A 338 3.58 9.56 16.97
N ILE A 339 2.77 8.78 16.26
CA ILE A 339 2.61 8.92 14.81
C ILE A 339 2.04 10.29 14.46
N ILE A 340 1.00 10.75 15.15
CA ILE A 340 0.42 12.06 14.87
C ILE A 340 1.42 13.17 15.24
N ALA A 341 2.11 13.03 16.37
CA ALA A 341 3.08 14.01 16.85
C ALA A 341 4.28 14.18 15.92
N SER A 342 4.68 13.15 15.17
CA SER A 342 5.81 13.26 14.24
C SER A 342 5.57 14.24 13.09
N PHE A 343 4.31 14.55 12.78
CA PHE A 343 3.96 15.51 11.72
C PHE A 343 4.02 16.98 12.13
N LYS A 344 4.27 17.28 13.42
CA LYS A 344 4.20 18.65 13.93
C LYS A 344 5.06 19.62 13.13
N ASP A 345 6.29 19.25 12.80
CA ASP A 345 7.23 20.14 12.11
C ASP A 345 6.86 20.41 10.65
N GLU A 346 6.18 19.46 10.00
CA GLU A 346 5.66 19.58 8.65
C GLU A 346 4.33 20.36 8.63
N VAL A 347 3.56 20.36 9.72
CA VAL A 347 2.25 21.02 9.77
C VAL A 347 2.32 22.45 10.32
N VAL A 348 3.12 22.68 11.37
CA VAL A 348 3.15 23.95 12.10
C VAL A 348 4.12 24.93 11.46
N VAL A 349 3.68 26.16 11.22
CA VAL A 349 4.53 27.29 10.84
C VAL A 349 5.12 27.91 12.10
N ARG A 350 6.45 27.91 12.22
CA ARG A 350 7.15 28.48 13.38
C ARG A 350 7.16 30.00 13.33
N GLU A 351 7.36 30.64 14.48
CA GLU A 351 7.50 32.09 14.54
C GLU A 351 8.66 32.56 13.64
N GLY A 352 8.37 33.49 12.73
CA GLY A 352 9.33 33.99 11.74
C GLY A 352 9.49 33.12 10.48
N GLU A 353 8.87 31.94 10.40
CA GLU A 353 8.81 31.13 9.19
C GLU A 353 7.83 31.74 8.18
N ARG A 354 8.20 31.79 6.90
CA ARG A 354 7.34 32.32 5.85
C ARG A 354 6.28 31.28 5.47
N THR A 355 5.01 31.62 5.65
CA THR A 355 3.89 30.82 5.16
C THR A 355 3.91 30.74 3.62
N PRO A 356 3.87 29.53 3.02
CA PRO A 356 3.70 29.36 1.58
C PRO A 356 2.39 29.96 1.08
N ALA A 357 2.34 30.32 -0.20
CA ALA A 357 1.12 30.82 -0.81
C ALA A 357 0.02 29.75 -0.82
N ASP A 358 -1.22 30.16 -0.61
CA ASP A 358 -2.39 29.30 -0.67
C ASP A 358 -2.58 28.77 -2.10
N PRO A 359 -2.49 27.45 -2.34
CA PRO A 359 -2.72 26.85 -3.65
C PRO A 359 -4.21 26.82 -4.03
N GLY A 360 -5.10 27.19 -3.11
CA GLY A 360 -6.55 27.07 -3.25
C GLY A 360 -7.03 25.62 -3.08
N LEU A 361 -8.34 25.42 -3.18
CA LEU A 361 -8.92 24.07 -3.17
C LEU A 361 -8.36 23.25 -4.33
N CYS A 362 -8.14 21.95 -4.12
CA CYS A 362 -7.71 21.06 -5.19
C CYS A 362 -8.83 20.97 -6.25
N LYS A 363 -8.71 21.77 -7.31
CA LYS A 363 -9.64 21.82 -8.45
C LYS A 363 -9.07 21.13 -9.70
N LYS A 364 -7.79 20.79 -9.68
CA LYS A 364 -7.11 20.18 -10.82
C LYS A 364 -7.41 18.68 -10.85
N ALA A 365 -8.17 18.26 -11.86
CA ALA A 365 -8.41 16.85 -12.10
C ALA A 365 -7.09 16.08 -12.29
N PRO A 366 -7.02 14.81 -11.86
CA PRO A 366 -5.90 13.94 -12.20
C PRO A 366 -5.70 13.91 -13.72
N GLY A 367 -4.46 13.84 -14.18
CA GLY A 367 -4.17 13.66 -15.61
C GLY A 367 -4.51 12.24 -16.07
N GLY A 368 -4.79 12.07 -17.37
CA GLY A 368 -5.05 10.78 -18.00
C GLY A 368 -6.47 10.66 -18.56
N SER A 369 -6.73 9.52 -19.21
CA SER A 369 -8.01 9.23 -19.86
C SER A 369 -8.95 8.34 -19.04
N SER A 370 -8.56 7.97 -17.82
CA SER A 370 -9.38 7.07 -16.98
C SER A 370 -10.67 7.73 -16.52
N LEU A 371 -11.67 6.93 -16.16
CA LEU A 371 -12.90 7.43 -15.54
C LEU A 371 -12.58 8.18 -14.24
N TYR A 372 -11.59 7.71 -13.47
CA TYR A 372 -11.09 8.38 -12.27
C TYR A 372 -10.61 9.82 -12.55
N ALA A 373 -9.82 10.01 -13.62
CA ALA A 373 -9.37 11.33 -14.03
C ALA A 373 -10.55 12.24 -14.43
N HIS A 374 -11.46 11.74 -15.27
CA HIS A 374 -12.63 12.49 -15.72
C HIS A 374 -13.65 12.79 -14.62
N ALA A 375 -13.76 11.92 -13.60
CA ALA A 375 -14.59 12.13 -12.43
C ALA A 375 -14.00 13.18 -11.45
N GLY A 376 -12.77 13.63 -11.67
CA GLY A 376 -12.08 14.61 -10.80
C GLY A 376 -11.30 13.98 -9.65
N GLY A 377 -11.04 12.66 -9.70
CA GLY A 377 -10.26 11.91 -8.73
C GLY A 377 -11.01 11.56 -7.45
N VAL A 378 -10.25 11.34 -6.37
CA VAL A 378 -10.79 10.81 -5.11
C VAL A 378 -11.82 11.73 -4.44
N TYR A 379 -11.72 13.05 -4.56
CA TYR A 379 -12.61 13.95 -3.81
C TYR A 379 -14.08 13.85 -4.26
N PRO A 380 -14.42 14.01 -5.56
CA PRO A 380 -15.81 13.87 -6.00
C PRO A 380 -16.30 12.41 -5.87
N LEU A 381 -15.44 11.42 -6.10
CA LEU A 381 -15.79 10.01 -5.95
C LEU A 381 -16.10 9.63 -4.49
N ALA A 382 -15.31 10.12 -3.52
CA ALA A 382 -15.59 9.91 -2.09
C ALA A 382 -16.88 10.59 -1.66
N HIS A 383 -17.22 11.76 -2.21
CA HIS A 383 -18.50 12.42 -1.94
C HIS A 383 -19.68 11.64 -2.54
N PHE A 384 -19.55 11.16 -3.78
CA PHE A 384 -20.51 10.25 -4.40
C PHE A 384 -20.75 9.00 -3.53
N VAL A 385 -19.68 8.36 -3.08
CA VAL A 385 -19.76 7.18 -2.21
C VAL A 385 -20.38 7.50 -0.86
N ASP A 386 -20.05 8.63 -0.25
CA ASP A 386 -20.64 9.06 1.02
C ASP A 386 -22.17 9.13 0.93
N LEU A 387 -22.69 9.81 -0.09
CA LEU A 387 -24.13 9.92 -0.33
C LEU A 387 -24.78 8.56 -0.66
N LEU A 388 -24.13 7.77 -1.50
CA LEU A 388 -24.65 6.46 -1.91
C LEU A 388 -24.72 5.49 -0.72
N VAL A 389 -23.67 5.43 0.10
CA VAL A 389 -23.61 4.56 1.28
C VAL A 389 -24.57 5.03 2.37
N GLU A 390 -24.68 6.34 2.62
CA GLU A 390 -25.68 6.87 3.56
C GLU A 390 -27.11 6.53 3.11
N GLY A 391 -27.42 6.72 1.82
CA GLY A 391 -28.72 6.34 1.28
C GLY A 391 -28.99 4.85 1.40
N ALA A 392 -28.00 4.01 1.11
CA ALA A 392 -28.15 2.56 1.16
C ALA A 392 -28.25 2.00 2.59
N LEU A 393 -27.74 2.73 3.59
CA LEU A 393 -27.85 2.39 5.00
C LEU A 393 -29.09 3.02 5.68
N ASP A 394 -29.85 3.88 4.99
CA ASP A 394 -31.13 4.39 5.50
C ASP A 394 -32.14 3.25 5.61
N ARG A 395 -32.59 2.98 6.84
CA ARG A 395 -33.55 1.91 7.16
C ARG A 395 -34.93 2.11 6.51
N ARG A 396 -35.24 3.32 6.05
CA ARG A 396 -36.47 3.65 5.33
C ARG A 396 -36.28 3.67 3.80
N GLY A 397 -35.05 3.42 3.34
CA GLY A 397 -34.70 3.41 1.92
C GLY A 397 -35.18 2.17 1.19
N ALA A 398 -34.96 2.19 -0.13
CA ALA A 398 -35.33 1.09 -1.04
C ALA A 398 -34.38 -0.11 -0.95
N VAL A 399 -33.17 0.06 -0.42
CA VAL A 399 -32.14 -0.99 -0.28
C VAL A 399 -32.07 -1.43 1.18
N ARG A 400 -32.16 -2.74 1.43
CA ARG A 400 -32.19 -3.32 2.78
C ARG A 400 -30.87 -4.00 3.11
N ILE A 401 -29.82 -3.21 3.35
CA ILE A 401 -28.53 -3.74 3.79
C ILE A 401 -28.71 -4.47 5.15
N PRO A 402 -28.27 -5.75 5.27
CA PRO A 402 -28.36 -6.48 6.53
C PRO A 402 -27.57 -5.81 7.66
N ILE A 403 -28.12 -5.84 8.87
CA ILE A 403 -27.43 -5.30 10.06
C ILE A 403 -26.27 -6.23 10.43
N ASP A 404 -25.07 -5.67 10.61
CA ASP A 404 -23.95 -6.40 11.20
C ASP A 404 -24.16 -6.53 12.72
N PRO A 405 -24.43 -7.74 13.24
CA PRO A 405 -24.68 -7.94 14.68
C PRO A 405 -23.44 -7.70 15.53
N SER A 406 -22.24 -7.73 14.94
CA SER A 406 -20.99 -7.47 15.66
C SER A 406 -20.68 -5.98 15.85
N GLY A 407 -21.36 -5.11 15.09
CA GLY A 407 -21.13 -3.66 15.08
C GLY A 407 -19.72 -3.25 14.60
N LYS A 408 -18.96 -4.18 14.00
CA LYS A 408 -17.60 -3.93 13.52
C LYS A 408 -17.59 -3.30 12.14
N ARG A 409 -18.61 -3.54 11.33
CA ARG A 409 -18.82 -2.93 10.02
C ARG A 409 -19.37 -1.52 10.18
N THR A 410 -18.48 -0.60 10.56
CA THR A 410 -18.81 0.80 10.84
C THR A 410 -19.21 1.53 9.55
N HIS A 411 -20.10 2.54 9.66
CA HIS A 411 -20.49 3.37 8.51
C HIS A 411 -19.25 4.02 7.86
N ALA A 412 -18.36 4.58 8.67
CA ALA A 412 -17.10 5.17 8.20
C ALA A 412 -16.22 4.16 7.44
N GLY A 413 -16.09 2.93 7.95
CA GLY A 413 -15.32 1.89 7.27
C GLY A 413 -15.97 1.40 5.97
N LEU A 414 -17.30 1.32 5.92
CA LEU A 414 -18.02 1.04 4.68
C LEU A 414 -17.79 2.11 3.63
N LYS A 415 -17.93 3.39 4.00
CA LYS A 415 -17.62 4.53 3.11
C LYS A 415 -16.20 4.45 2.59
N TYR A 416 -15.23 4.17 3.47
CA TYR A 416 -13.83 4.02 3.07
C TYR A 416 -13.63 2.89 2.05
N LEU A 417 -14.12 1.68 2.35
CA LEU A 417 -13.94 0.50 1.49
C LEU A 417 -14.65 0.65 0.14
N VAL A 418 -15.86 1.22 0.13
CA VAL A 418 -16.58 1.50 -1.13
C VAL A 418 -15.85 2.60 -1.91
N THR A 419 -15.22 3.58 -1.26
CA THR A 419 -14.41 4.60 -1.93
C THR A 419 -13.18 3.99 -2.58
N GLU A 420 -12.46 3.07 -1.90
CA GLU A 420 -11.35 2.33 -2.53
C GLU A 420 -11.83 1.55 -3.75
N LEU A 421 -12.96 0.84 -3.63
CA LEU A 421 -13.54 0.03 -4.71
C LEU A 421 -13.89 0.89 -5.93
N VAL A 422 -14.61 1.98 -5.72
CA VAL A 422 -15.03 2.92 -6.78
C VAL A 422 -13.83 3.60 -7.42
N CYS A 423 -12.85 4.07 -6.63
CA CYS A 423 -11.65 4.69 -7.18
C CYS A 423 -10.82 3.70 -7.98
N SER A 424 -10.65 2.47 -7.48
CA SER A 424 -9.92 1.41 -8.18
C SER A 424 -10.63 0.99 -9.48
N GLY A 425 -11.94 0.75 -9.41
CA GLY A 425 -12.77 0.39 -10.57
C GLY A 425 -12.81 1.47 -11.64
N ALA A 426 -12.76 2.75 -11.26
CA ALA A 426 -12.66 3.86 -12.19
C ALA A 426 -11.27 4.02 -12.84
N GLY A 427 -10.30 3.15 -12.54
CA GLY A 427 -8.92 3.23 -13.04
C GLY A 427 -8.04 4.21 -12.26
N GLY A 428 -8.38 4.46 -10.99
CA GLY A 428 -7.59 5.24 -10.05
C GLY A 428 -6.48 4.41 -9.38
N PRO A 429 -5.62 5.06 -8.57
CA PRO A 429 -4.45 4.42 -7.97
C PRO A 429 -4.77 3.52 -6.76
N GLU A 430 -6.04 3.47 -6.35
CA GLU A 430 -6.45 2.84 -5.09
C GLU A 430 -6.47 1.32 -5.17
N VAL A 431 -6.06 0.70 -4.06
CA VAL A 431 -6.00 -0.76 -3.91
C VAL A 431 -7.16 -1.22 -3.04
N VAL A 432 -7.97 -2.13 -3.56
CA VAL A 432 -9.19 -2.59 -2.87
C VAL A 432 -8.86 -3.49 -1.68
N THR A 433 -9.01 -2.98 -0.46
CA THR A 433 -8.72 -3.73 0.77
C THR A 433 -9.67 -4.91 0.96
N SER A 434 -10.96 -4.71 0.68
CA SER A 434 -12.05 -5.68 0.91
C SER A 434 -12.13 -6.81 -0.12
N ARG A 435 -11.35 -6.76 -1.19
CA ARG A 435 -11.52 -7.67 -2.33
C ARG A 435 -11.49 -9.14 -1.91
N GLY A 436 -12.53 -9.88 -2.28
CA GLY A 436 -12.70 -11.30 -1.93
C GLY A 436 -12.97 -11.56 -0.44
N PHE A 437 -13.48 -10.58 0.30
CA PHE A 437 -13.88 -10.73 1.72
C PHE A 437 -15.29 -10.20 1.96
N ASP A 438 -16.25 -11.11 1.90
CA ASP A 438 -17.69 -10.83 1.98
C ASP A 438 -18.10 -10.04 3.23
N ASP A 439 -17.52 -10.35 4.39
CA ASP A 439 -17.81 -9.67 5.67
C ASP A 439 -17.49 -8.17 5.64
N ALA A 440 -16.65 -7.71 4.70
CA ALA A 440 -16.29 -6.31 4.55
C ALA A 440 -17.04 -5.57 3.44
N LYS A 441 -17.86 -6.28 2.65
CA LYS A 441 -18.65 -5.65 1.58
C LYS A 441 -19.72 -4.72 2.16
N LEU A 442 -20.16 -3.78 1.32
CA LEU A 442 -21.35 -2.97 1.62
C LEU A 442 -22.55 -3.88 1.93
N GLY A 443 -22.69 -4.94 1.13
CA GLY A 443 -23.63 -6.01 1.37
C GLY A 443 -25.04 -5.66 0.91
N VAL A 444 -25.13 -5.17 -0.31
CA VAL A 444 -26.39 -4.96 -1.02
C VAL A 444 -27.02 -6.33 -1.32
N PRO A 445 -28.28 -6.60 -0.94
CA PRO A 445 -28.99 -7.78 -1.40
C PRO A 445 -29.12 -7.78 -2.93
N VAL A 446 -28.98 -8.94 -3.58
CA VAL A 446 -28.98 -9.04 -5.05
C VAL A 446 -30.31 -8.57 -5.64
N GLU A 447 -31.40 -8.86 -4.93
CA GLU A 447 -32.77 -8.43 -5.25
C GLU A 447 -32.95 -6.91 -5.21
N ASP A 448 -32.18 -6.21 -4.37
CA ASP A 448 -32.24 -4.76 -4.20
C ASP A 448 -31.26 -4.04 -5.15
N TRP A 449 -30.48 -4.78 -5.94
CA TRP A 449 -29.48 -4.23 -6.85
C TRP A 449 -30.06 -3.19 -7.83
N PRO A 450 -31.23 -3.41 -8.49
CA PRO A 450 -31.81 -2.39 -9.36
C PRO A 450 -32.11 -1.07 -8.63
N SER A 451 -32.59 -1.15 -7.38
CA SER A 451 -32.83 0.04 -6.56
C SER A 451 -31.52 0.72 -6.15
N PHE A 452 -30.47 -0.06 -5.84
CA PHE A 452 -29.15 0.47 -5.55
C PHE A 452 -28.53 1.20 -6.76
N VAL A 453 -28.63 0.62 -7.97
CA VAL A 453 -28.17 1.24 -9.22
C VAL A 453 -28.95 2.52 -9.53
N GLN A 454 -30.27 2.54 -9.29
CA GLN A 454 -31.05 3.76 -9.45
C GLN A 454 -30.58 4.87 -8.50
N MET A 455 -30.34 4.54 -7.23
CA MET A 455 -29.79 5.50 -6.26
C MET A 455 -28.40 6.01 -6.67
N ALA A 456 -27.56 5.13 -7.20
CA ALA A 456 -26.27 5.51 -7.76
C ALA A 456 -26.44 6.45 -8.97
N SER A 457 -27.43 6.24 -9.83
CA SER A 457 -27.73 7.10 -10.97
C SER A 457 -28.11 8.50 -10.52
N ASP A 458 -29.06 8.61 -9.60
CA ASP A 458 -29.53 9.89 -9.04
C ASP A 458 -28.38 10.64 -8.34
N THR A 459 -27.53 9.90 -7.61
CA THR A 459 -26.37 10.48 -6.92
C THR A 459 -25.32 10.95 -7.93
N ALA A 460 -25.04 10.17 -8.98
CA ALA A 460 -24.09 10.55 -10.02
C ALA A 460 -24.57 11.80 -10.78
N GLN A 461 -25.88 11.90 -11.07
CA GLN A 461 -26.49 13.09 -11.68
C GLN A 461 -26.32 14.32 -10.79
N ARG A 462 -26.46 14.17 -9.47
CA ARG A 462 -26.27 15.27 -8.51
C ARG A 462 -24.81 15.75 -8.46
N ILE A 463 -23.83 14.84 -8.51
CA ILE A 463 -22.41 15.19 -8.38
C ILE A 463 -21.80 15.66 -9.71
N TRP A 464 -22.17 15.06 -10.83
CA TRP A 464 -21.66 15.39 -12.17
C TRP A 464 -22.79 15.79 -13.14
N PRO A 465 -23.61 16.83 -12.85
CA PRO A 465 -24.81 17.16 -13.63
C PRO A 465 -24.54 17.49 -15.10
N LEU A 466 -23.31 17.91 -15.43
CA LEU A 466 -22.90 18.32 -16.78
C LEU A 466 -22.17 17.22 -17.56
N SER A 467 -21.97 16.03 -17.00
CA SER A 467 -21.18 14.97 -17.65
C SER A 467 -21.92 13.63 -17.66
N ALA A 468 -22.76 13.44 -18.67
CA ALA A 468 -23.44 12.16 -18.91
C ALA A 468 -22.44 11.00 -19.07
N ALA A 469 -21.29 11.23 -19.72
CA ALA A 469 -20.25 10.22 -19.87
C ALA A 469 -19.67 9.72 -18.54
N VAL A 470 -19.43 10.63 -17.57
CA VAL A 470 -18.99 10.23 -16.22
C VAL A 470 -20.11 9.48 -15.48
N GLN A 471 -21.36 9.96 -15.59
CA GLN A 471 -22.51 9.29 -14.98
C GLN A 471 -22.65 7.84 -15.48
N GLN A 472 -22.68 7.65 -16.80
CA GLN A 472 -22.81 6.33 -17.42
C GLN A 472 -21.59 5.44 -17.14
N GLY A 473 -20.38 6.00 -17.21
CA GLY A 473 -19.16 5.27 -16.88
C GLY A 473 -19.14 4.76 -15.44
N LEU A 474 -19.63 5.56 -14.48
CA LEU A 474 -19.74 5.15 -13.08
C LEU A 474 -20.77 4.03 -12.89
N LEU A 475 -21.92 4.12 -13.54
CA LEU A 475 -22.95 3.07 -13.47
C LEU A 475 -22.46 1.76 -14.08
N ALA A 476 -21.79 1.81 -15.24
CA ALA A 476 -21.20 0.62 -15.86
C ALA A 476 -20.13 0.00 -14.95
N MET A 477 -19.25 0.82 -14.38
CA MET A 477 -18.24 0.35 -13.43
C MET A 477 -18.86 -0.26 -12.17
N LEU A 478 -19.95 0.31 -11.64
CA LEU A 478 -20.65 -0.26 -10.49
C LEU A 478 -21.27 -1.63 -10.82
N GLU A 479 -21.80 -1.82 -12.02
CA GLU A 479 -22.27 -3.14 -12.48
C GLU A 479 -21.11 -4.15 -12.50
N ASP A 480 -19.94 -3.78 -13.03
CA ASP A 480 -18.73 -4.62 -12.97
C ASP A 480 -18.30 -4.94 -11.53
N GLN A 481 -18.57 -4.04 -10.58
CA GLN A 481 -18.25 -4.22 -9.15
C GLN A 481 -19.39 -4.87 -8.34
N LYS A 482 -20.51 -5.26 -8.97
CA LYS A 482 -21.63 -5.93 -8.30
C LYS A 482 -21.23 -7.13 -7.45
N PRO A 483 -20.33 -8.04 -7.89
CA PRO A 483 -19.88 -9.16 -7.06
C PRO A 483 -19.12 -8.73 -5.80
N GLU A 484 -18.49 -7.55 -5.80
CA GLU A 484 -17.75 -6.99 -4.67
C GLU A 484 -18.63 -6.11 -3.76
N LEU A 485 -19.83 -5.72 -4.20
CA LEU A 485 -20.79 -4.92 -3.43
C LEU A 485 -21.92 -5.76 -2.81
N CYS A 486 -22.30 -6.86 -3.47
CA CYS A 486 -23.39 -7.73 -3.02
C CYS A 486 -22.91 -8.88 -2.11
N ILE A 487 -23.81 -9.34 -1.23
CA ILE A 487 -23.61 -10.58 -0.45
C ILE A 487 -24.05 -11.78 -1.28
N GLY A 488 -23.29 -12.88 -1.25
CA GLY A 488 -23.73 -14.17 -1.79
C GLY A 488 -23.58 -14.35 -3.30
N LEU A 489 -23.02 -13.38 -4.02
CA LEU A 489 -22.59 -13.55 -5.42
C LEU A 489 -21.13 -14.00 -5.47
N VAL A 490 -20.89 -15.15 -6.10
CA VAL A 490 -19.57 -15.58 -6.57
C VAL A 490 -19.51 -15.20 -8.05
N ALA A 491 -18.38 -14.64 -8.52
CA ALA A 491 -18.23 -14.23 -9.91
C ALA A 491 -18.50 -15.40 -10.88
N GLY A 492 -19.60 -15.34 -11.63
CA GLY A 492 -19.97 -16.32 -12.65
C GLY A 492 -21.43 -16.25 -13.09
N ASP A 493 -21.65 -15.58 -14.23
CA ASP A 493 -22.62 -15.78 -15.33
C ASP A 493 -23.27 -14.46 -15.75
N ASP A 494 -22.77 -13.92 -16.86
CA ASP A 494 -23.07 -12.58 -17.36
C ASP A 494 -24.23 -12.58 -18.36
N ALA A 495 -25.05 -11.52 -18.29
CA ALA A 495 -26.07 -11.23 -19.29
C ALA A 495 -25.43 -10.82 -20.65
N PRO A 496 -26.12 -10.99 -21.80
CA PRO A 496 -25.57 -10.68 -23.13
C PRO A 496 -25.04 -9.24 -23.32
N ALA A 497 -25.64 -8.26 -22.64
CA ALA A 497 -25.18 -6.87 -22.68
C ALA A 497 -23.81 -6.67 -22.00
N GLU A 498 -23.52 -7.46 -20.97
CA GLU A 498 -22.24 -7.46 -20.25
C GLU A 498 -21.12 -8.07 -21.09
N ALA A 499 -21.44 -9.08 -21.91
CA ALA A 499 -20.49 -9.65 -22.87
C ALA A 499 -20.06 -8.62 -23.93
N GLY A 500 -21.01 -7.83 -24.47
CA GLY A 500 -20.72 -6.78 -25.45
C GLY A 500 -19.84 -5.66 -24.91
N ARG A 501 -20.10 -5.21 -23.68
CA ARG A 501 -19.27 -4.18 -23.02
C ARG A 501 -17.87 -4.69 -22.66
N ARG A 502 -17.77 -5.96 -22.25
CA ARG A 502 -16.46 -6.57 -21.97
C ARG A 502 -15.61 -6.71 -23.23
N ALA A 503 -16.24 -6.98 -24.37
CA ALA A 503 -15.54 -7.00 -25.66
C ALA A 503 -14.92 -5.63 -26.00
N LEU A 504 -15.65 -4.53 -25.73
CA LEU A 504 -15.14 -3.16 -25.88
C LEU A 504 -13.90 -2.89 -25.01
N LEU A 505 -13.94 -3.29 -23.73
CA LEU A 505 -12.80 -3.13 -22.82
C LEU A 505 -11.61 -4.03 -23.21
N GLN A 506 -11.87 -5.26 -23.68
CA GLN A 506 -10.84 -6.19 -24.17
C GLN A 506 -10.19 -5.72 -25.48
N ALA A 507 -10.91 -4.94 -26.29
CA ALA A 507 -10.37 -4.27 -27.47
C ALA A 507 -9.41 -3.10 -27.12
N GLY A 508 -9.25 -2.79 -25.83
CA GLY A 508 -8.29 -1.80 -25.33
C GLY A 508 -8.85 -0.40 -25.12
N PHE A 509 -10.17 -0.21 -25.28
CA PHE A 509 -10.83 1.08 -25.02
C PHE A 509 -11.02 1.32 -23.52
N GLY A 510 -10.84 2.57 -23.08
CA GLY A 510 -11.02 2.96 -21.68
C GLY A 510 -12.50 3.03 -21.28
N LEU A 511 -12.81 2.79 -20.00
CA LEU A 511 -14.18 2.86 -19.45
C LEU A 511 -14.93 4.16 -19.77
N PHE A 512 -14.21 5.29 -19.81
CA PHE A 512 -14.79 6.58 -20.19
C PHE A 512 -15.19 6.64 -21.67
N GLU A 513 -14.33 6.14 -22.55
CA GLU A 513 -14.59 6.09 -24.00
C GLU A 513 -15.73 5.14 -24.32
N VAL A 514 -15.75 3.98 -23.67
CA VAL A 514 -16.84 3.01 -23.74
C VAL A 514 -18.16 3.62 -23.26
N GLY A 515 -18.16 4.30 -22.11
CA GLY A 515 -19.36 4.99 -21.61
C GLY A 515 -19.89 6.05 -22.56
N ALA A 516 -19.00 6.87 -23.14
CA ALA A 516 -19.39 7.91 -24.09
C ALA A 516 -19.85 7.35 -25.45
N ALA A 517 -19.25 6.26 -25.92
CA ALA A 517 -19.67 5.59 -27.14
C ALA A 517 -21.05 4.93 -26.96
N LEU A 518 -21.28 4.27 -25.83
CA LEU A 518 -22.58 3.67 -25.52
C LEU A 518 -23.68 4.73 -25.38
N ASP A 519 -23.40 5.88 -24.77
CA ASP A 519 -24.35 7.01 -24.73
C ASP A 519 -24.74 7.45 -26.15
N ARG A 520 -23.75 7.65 -27.02
CA ARG A 520 -23.97 8.05 -28.42
C ARG A 520 -24.68 6.97 -29.25
N CYS A 521 -24.48 5.70 -28.91
CA CYS A 521 -25.07 4.55 -29.58
C CYS A 521 -26.34 4.03 -28.88
N SER A 522 -26.90 4.77 -27.92
CA SER A 522 -28.12 4.36 -27.17
C SER A 522 -28.01 2.97 -26.52
N GLY A 523 -26.81 2.61 -26.06
CA GLY A 523 -26.52 1.34 -25.40
C GLY A 523 -26.16 0.18 -26.34
N ASP A 524 -26.15 0.39 -27.66
CA ASP A 524 -25.77 -0.62 -28.64
C ASP A 524 -24.24 -0.86 -28.64
N CYS A 525 -23.83 -2.06 -28.24
CA CYS A 525 -22.42 -2.42 -28.08
C CYS A 525 -21.69 -2.65 -29.40
N GLU A 526 -22.37 -3.12 -30.46
CA GLU A 526 -21.74 -3.33 -31.77
C GLU A 526 -21.49 -1.99 -32.45
N HIS A 527 -22.49 -1.10 -32.46
CA HIS A 527 -22.31 0.25 -32.97
C HIS A 527 -21.29 1.06 -32.16
N ALA A 528 -21.23 0.88 -30.83
CA ALA A 528 -20.20 1.51 -30.01
C ALA A 528 -18.78 1.01 -30.35
N MET A 529 -18.64 -0.28 -30.69
CA MET A 529 -17.36 -0.87 -31.12
C MET A 529 -16.92 -0.30 -32.47
N GLU A 530 -17.82 -0.23 -33.45
CA GLU A 530 -17.53 0.37 -34.75
C GLU A 530 -17.17 1.86 -34.63
N LEU A 531 -17.89 2.59 -33.78
CA LEU A 531 -17.63 3.99 -33.52
C LEU A 531 -16.23 4.19 -32.94
N LEU A 532 -15.87 3.46 -31.88
CA LEU A 532 -14.55 3.56 -31.26
C LEU A 532 -13.44 3.09 -32.21
N ALA A 533 -13.65 2.01 -32.96
CA ALA A 533 -12.71 1.50 -33.96
C ALA A 533 -12.48 2.48 -35.14
N SER A 534 -13.44 3.37 -35.42
CA SER A 534 -13.29 4.42 -36.44
C SER A 534 -12.32 5.54 -36.05
N GLY A 535 -11.79 5.51 -34.83
CA GLY A 535 -10.95 6.57 -34.27
C GLY A 535 -11.75 7.70 -33.65
N TRP A 536 -13.05 7.50 -33.43
CA TRP A 536 -13.88 8.44 -32.69
C TRP A 536 -13.43 8.50 -31.23
N ALA A 537 -13.27 9.71 -30.71
CA ALA A 537 -12.96 9.96 -29.31
C ALA A 537 -14.02 10.91 -28.71
N PRO A 538 -14.41 10.71 -27.44
CA PRO A 538 -15.30 11.63 -26.77
C PRO A 538 -14.70 13.05 -26.66
N PRO A 539 -15.51 14.11 -26.80
CA PRO A 539 -15.03 15.48 -26.68
C PRO A 539 -14.45 15.73 -25.27
N ALA A 540 -13.30 16.41 -25.20
CA ALA A 540 -12.68 16.77 -23.94
C ALA A 540 -13.65 17.65 -23.10
N PRO A 541 -13.71 17.47 -21.78
CA PRO A 541 -14.55 18.32 -20.94
C PRO A 541 -14.11 19.78 -21.11
N ALA A 542 -15.07 20.67 -21.35
CA ALA A 542 -14.82 22.10 -21.42
C ALA A 542 -14.17 22.54 -20.10
N THR A 543 -12.95 23.08 -20.18
CA THR A 543 -12.32 23.77 -19.06
C THR A 543 -13.27 24.90 -18.64
N PRO A 544 -13.67 25.00 -17.36
CA PRO A 544 -14.38 26.18 -16.90
C PRO A 544 -13.50 27.41 -17.19
N SER A 545 -14.06 28.42 -17.84
CA SER A 545 -13.36 29.69 -18.04
C SER A 545 -12.93 30.27 -16.69
N ALA A 546 -11.71 30.80 -16.66
CA ALA A 546 -10.96 31.30 -15.51
C ALA A 546 -11.76 32.19 -14.53
#